data_AF-A0A968RUR4-F1
#
_entry.id   AF-A0A968RUR4-F1
#
_cell.length_a   1.000
_cell.length_b   1.000
_cell.length_c   1.000
_cell.angle_alpha   90.00
_cell.angle_beta   90.00
_cell.angle_gamma   90.00
#
_symmetry.space_group_name_H-M   'P 1'
#
loop_
_entity.id
_entity.type
_entity.pdbx_description
1 polymer ?
#
loop_
_entity_poly.entity_id
_entity_poly.type
_entity_poly.pdbx_seq_one_letter_code
_entity_poly.pdbx_strand_id
1 'polypeptide(L)'
;MSLITINALANTLETTSNALLSVANGDGIVSRDDFQRLLEQTEDAMEKAFLDYFYNFLILLEDRSGVRVTRAVIDNGIAFIKEQVMPNFEVKLRFTQQTNQKIAEINELAFPMAEELLKITDYRQTLSPREVSEQIGQYTGALFFDDLGSEAAILITPFFLEHSIPDLSPKSFVEALGLNPDEPKGIVSRFESADFILYRFIDKHNEELAPKARAVVELMEENLSDLTAIVLGEDYSSVYESNHPVYLVGIGLNGNLAGFESTVIWT
;
A
#
# COMPACT_ATOMS: atom_id res chain seq x y z
N MET A 1 -28.98 -27.54 9.63
CA MET A 1 -27.66 -26.99 9.95
C MET A 1 -26.76 -27.34 8.78
N SER A 2 -26.54 -26.43 7.83
CA SER A 2 -25.39 -26.55 6.93
C SER A 2 -24.17 -26.15 7.76
N LEU A 3 -23.24 -27.08 7.93
CA LEU A 3 -21.87 -26.69 8.22
C LEU A 3 -21.46 -25.81 7.05
N ILE A 4 -21.03 -24.58 7.34
CA ILE A 4 -20.24 -23.82 6.38
C ILE A 4 -18.99 -24.67 6.16
N THR A 5 -18.87 -25.25 4.98
CA THR A 5 -17.82 -26.22 4.69
C THR A 5 -16.62 -25.50 4.08
N ILE A 6 -15.42 -26.05 4.27
CA ILE A 6 -14.20 -25.72 3.52
C ILE A 6 -14.48 -25.57 2.01
N ASN A 7 -15.45 -26.32 1.48
CA ASN A 7 -15.88 -26.24 0.08
C ASN A 7 -16.49 -24.87 -0.28
N ALA A 8 -17.26 -24.24 0.60
CA ALA A 8 -17.84 -22.93 0.33
C ALA A 8 -16.76 -21.83 0.31
N LEU A 9 -15.77 -21.92 1.20
CA LEU A 9 -14.60 -21.04 1.20
C LEU A 9 -13.74 -21.22 -0.06
N ALA A 10 -13.50 -22.47 -0.47
CA ALA A 10 -12.81 -22.78 -1.71
C ALA A 10 -13.54 -22.20 -2.93
N ASN A 11 -14.87 -22.26 -2.95
CA ASN A 11 -15.68 -21.69 -4.03
C ASN A 11 -15.63 -20.16 -4.06
N THR A 12 -15.65 -19.47 -2.91
CA THR A 12 -15.53 -18.00 -2.84
C THR A 12 -14.15 -17.56 -3.34
N LEU A 13 -13.09 -18.26 -2.91
CA LEU A 13 -11.73 -18.00 -3.37
C LEU A 13 -11.62 -18.20 -4.89
N GLU A 14 -12.13 -19.32 -5.41
CA GLU A 14 -12.12 -19.61 -6.85
C GLU A 14 -12.94 -18.59 -7.66
N THR A 15 -14.09 -18.16 -7.16
CA THR A 15 -14.93 -17.13 -7.80
C THR A 15 -14.18 -15.80 -7.88
N THR A 16 -13.52 -15.41 -6.79
CA THR A 16 -12.74 -14.16 -6.72
C THR A 16 -11.52 -14.19 -7.62
N SER A 17 -10.81 -15.32 -7.65
CA SER A 17 -9.69 -15.52 -8.57
C SER A 17 -10.13 -15.46 -10.04
N ASN A 18 -11.30 -16.03 -10.36
CA ASN A 18 -11.87 -15.95 -11.70
C ASN A 18 -12.28 -14.53 -12.05
N ALA A 19 -12.84 -13.76 -11.12
CA ALA A 19 -13.16 -12.35 -11.33
C ALA A 19 -11.90 -11.53 -11.64
N LEU A 20 -10.82 -11.69 -10.86
CA LEU A 20 -9.52 -11.07 -11.13
C LEU A 20 -8.97 -11.48 -12.51
N LEU A 21 -8.99 -12.77 -12.82
CA LEU A 21 -8.53 -13.27 -14.13
C LEU A 21 -9.41 -12.82 -15.30
N SER A 22 -10.67 -12.45 -15.06
CA SER A 22 -11.58 -11.98 -16.12
C SER A 22 -11.28 -10.55 -16.57
N VAL A 23 -10.69 -9.75 -15.68
CA VAL A 23 -10.24 -8.38 -16.00
C VAL A 23 -8.78 -8.33 -16.44
N ALA A 24 -8.04 -9.43 -16.25
CA ALA A 24 -6.80 -9.63 -16.98
C ALA A 24 -7.13 -9.66 -18.47
N ASN A 25 -6.60 -8.71 -19.22
CA ASN A 25 -6.71 -8.71 -20.66
C ASN A 25 -6.00 -9.97 -21.23
N GLY A 26 -6.00 -10.16 -22.54
CA GLY A 26 -5.45 -11.38 -23.17
C GLY A 26 -3.98 -11.73 -22.85
N ASP A 27 -3.27 -10.87 -22.13
CA ASP A 27 -1.91 -11.07 -21.59
C ASP A 27 -1.87 -11.77 -20.22
N GLY A 28 -3.01 -11.98 -19.56
CA GLY A 28 -3.10 -12.71 -18.29
C GLY A 28 -2.52 -11.94 -17.10
N ILE A 29 -2.41 -10.62 -17.22
CA ILE A 29 -1.94 -9.70 -16.19
C ILE A 29 -3.12 -8.84 -15.71
N VAL A 30 -3.36 -8.80 -14.40
CA VAL A 30 -4.26 -7.85 -13.77
C VAL A 30 -3.45 -6.63 -13.37
N SER A 31 -3.73 -5.49 -14.01
CA SER A 31 -3.16 -4.19 -13.61
C SER A 31 -3.97 -3.56 -12.47
N ARG A 32 -3.39 -2.56 -11.78
CA ARG A 32 -4.11 -1.77 -10.76
C ARG A 32 -5.35 -1.10 -11.33
N ASP A 33 -5.27 -0.56 -12.55
CA ASP A 33 -6.41 0.09 -13.22
C ASP A 33 -7.51 -0.91 -13.62
N ASP A 34 -7.15 -2.14 -14.02
CA ASP A 34 -8.13 -3.20 -14.28
C ASP A 34 -8.81 -3.64 -12.98
N PHE A 35 -8.03 -3.76 -11.90
CA PHE A 35 -8.53 -4.09 -10.57
C PHE A 35 -9.46 -3.00 -10.00
N GLN A 36 -9.11 -1.72 -10.14
CA GLN A 36 -9.92 -0.61 -9.68
C GLN A 36 -11.28 -0.58 -10.41
N ARG A 37 -11.26 -0.81 -11.73
CA ARG A 37 -12.49 -0.96 -12.52
C ARG A 37 -13.34 -2.15 -12.08
N LEU A 38 -12.71 -3.27 -11.72
CA LEU A 38 -13.43 -4.42 -11.15
C LEU A 38 -14.11 -4.03 -9.84
N LEU A 39 -13.38 -3.40 -8.91
CA LEU A 39 -13.93 -2.95 -7.62
C LEU A 39 -15.06 -1.93 -7.77
N GLU A 40 -15.02 -1.06 -8.78
CA GLU A 40 -16.10 -0.11 -9.09
C GLU A 40 -17.35 -0.80 -9.64
N GLN A 41 -17.17 -1.89 -10.39
CA GLN A 41 -18.25 -2.68 -10.97
C GLN A 41 -18.87 -3.68 -9.99
N THR A 42 -18.15 -4.05 -8.92
CA THR A 42 -18.68 -4.89 -7.86
C THR A 42 -19.66 -4.11 -6.98
N GLU A 43 -20.95 -4.41 -7.13
CA GLU A 43 -22.03 -3.77 -6.36
C GLU A 43 -22.10 -4.28 -4.91
N ASP A 44 -21.75 -5.53 -4.67
CA ASP A 44 -21.77 -6.11 -3.33
C ASP A 44 -20.57 -5.60 -2.52
N ALA A 45 -20.86 -4.83 -1.47
CA ALA A 45 -19.83 -4.20 -0.64
C ALA A 45 -18.88 -5.22 0.02
N MET A 46 -19.34 -6.46 0.24
CA MET A 46 -18.53 -7.48 0.88
C MET A 46 -17.64 -8.22 -0.11
N GLU A 47 -18.18 -8.56 -1.28
CA GLU A 47 -17.38 -9.06 -2.40
C GLU A 47 -16.29 -8.05 -2.78
N LYS A 48 -16.64 -6.76 -2.77
CA LYS A 48 -15.69 -5.66 -2.98
C LYS A 48 -14.58 -5.64 -1.94
N ALA A 49 -14.94 -5.73 -0.66
CA ALA A 49 -13.94 -5.78 0.42
C ALA A 49 -13.04 -7.01 0.30
N PHE A 50 -13.60 -8.19 -0.01
CA PHE A 50 -12.83 -9.40 -0.18
C PHE A 50 -11.87 -9.34 -1.37
N LEU A 51 -12.34 -8.80 -2.52
CA LEU A 51 -11.51 -8.54 -3.69
C LEU A 51 -10.32 -7.64 -3.35
N ASP A 52 -10.56 -6.57 -2.60
CA ASP A 52 -9.54 -5.63 -2.13
C ASP A 52 -8.48 -6.32 -1.27
N TYR A 53 -8.91 -7.02 -0.22
CA TYR A 53 -7.96 -7.73 0.66
C TYR A 53 -7.20 -8.84 -0.06
N PHE A 54 -7.86 -9.60 -0.92
CA PHE A 54 -7.19 -10.67 -1.66
C PHE A 54 -6.18 -10.10 -2.66
N TYR A 55 -6.51 -9.04 -3.40
CA TYR A 55 -5.58 -8.40 -4.32
C TYR A 55 -4.36 -7.81 -3.59
N ASN A 56 -4.56 -7.11 -2.48
CA ASN A 56 -3.48 -6.57 -1.66
C ASN A 56 -2.62 -7.70 -1.05
N PHE A 57 -3.23 -8.79 -0.61
CA PHE A 57 -2.51 -9.99 -0.17
C PHE A 57 -1.63 -10.57 -1.29
N LEU A 58 -2.10 -10.63 -2.54
CA LEU A 58 -1.31 -11.13 -3.67
C LEU A 58 -0.09 -10.25 -3.97
N ILE A 59 -0.25 -8.93 -3.88
CA ILE A 59 0.87 -7.98 -4.03
C ILE A 59 1.91 -8.21 -2.93
N LEU A 60 1.45 -8.33 -1.68
CA LEU A 60 2.32 -8.55 -0.54
C LEU A 60 3.01 -9.91 -0.63
N LEU A 61 2.31 -10.98 -1.03
CA LEU A 61 2.87 -12.34 -1.09
C LEU A 61 4.17 -12.40 -1.92
N GLU A 62 4.24 -11.64 -3.01
CA GLU A 62 5.37 -11.59 -3.93
C GLU A 62 6.52 -10.66 -3.49
N ASP A 63 6.36 -9.98 -2.35
CA ASP A 63 7.43 -9.23 -1.66
C ASP A 63 8.11 -8.15 -2.52
N ARG A 64 7.34 -7.50 -3.40
CA ARG A 64 7.83 -6.45 -4.32
C ARG A 64 6.76 -5.38 -4.57
N SER A 65 7.16 -4.12 -4.56
CA SER A 65 6.35 -3.01 -5.08
C SER A 65 6.18 -3.13 -6.60
N GLY A 66 4.96 -2.87 -7.11
CA GLY A 66 4.67 -2.90 -8.55
C GLY A 66 4.46 -4.28 -9.17
N VAL A 67 4.18 -5.32 -8.37
CA VAL A 67 3.90 -6.69 -8.87
C VAL A 67 2.74 -6.68 -9.84
N ARG A 68 3.02 -7.18 -11.05
CA ARG A 68 1.99 -7.56 -12.02
C ARG A 68 1.28 -8.79 -11.48
N VAL A 69 0.01 -8.66 -11.10
CA VAL A 69 -0.80 -9.78 -10.62
C VAL A 69 -1.10 -10.69 -11.80
N THR A 70 -0.21 -11.65 -12.04
CA THR A 70 -0.35 -12.64 -13.11
C THR A 70 -1.19 -13.82 -12.62
N ARG A 71 -1.64 -14.66 -13.57
CA ARG A 71 -2.22 -15.96 -13.22
C ARG A 71 -1.35 -16.78 -12.27
N ALA A 72 -0.03 -16.78 -12.46
CA ALA A 72 0.87 -17.53 -11.58
C ALA A 72 0.85 -17.01 -10.13
N VAL A 73 0.80 -15.69 -9.95
CA VAL A 73 0.69 -15.05 -8.62
C VAL A 73 -0.64 -15.41 -7.97
N ILE A 74 -1.74 -15.34 -8.74
CA ILE A 74 -3.07 -15.74 -8.27
C ILE A 74 -3.06 -17.22 -7.85
N ASP A 75 -2.53 -18.12 -8.68
CA ASP A 75 -2.44 -19.55 -8.38
C ASP A 75 -1.60 -19.82 -7.12
N ASN A 76 -0.48 -19.11 -6.95
CA ASN A 76 0.35 -19.19 -5.75
C ASN A 76 -0.39 -18.71 -4.50
N GLY A 77 -1.12 -17.60 -4.58
CA GLY A 77 -1.94 -17.09 -3.49
C GLY A 77 -3.07 -18.03 -3.10
N ILE A 78 -3.73 -18.65 -4.10
CA ILE A 78 -4.74 -19.70 -3.85
C ILE A 78 -4.11 -20.89 -3.12
N ALA A 79 -2.94 -21.36 -3.58
CA ALA A 79 -2.24 -22.47 -2.95
C ALA A 79 -1.87 -22.14 -1.50
N PHE A 80 -1.33 -20.94 -1.25
CA PHE A 80 -1.00 -20.47 0.09
C PHE A 80 -2.22 -20.45 1.01
N ILE A 81 -3.34 -19.87 0.56
CA ILE A 81 -4.58 -19.82 1.37
C ILE A 81 -5.07 -21.24 1.67
N LYS A 82 -5.07 -22.14 0.67
CA LYS A 82 -5.49 -23.54 0.84
C LYS A 82 -4.62 -24.31 1.83
N GLU A 83 -3.32 -24.04 1.87
CA GLU A 83 -2.37 -24.78 2.70
C GLU A 83 -2.21 -24.19 4.10
N GLN A 84 -2.24 -22.87 4.24
CA GLN A 84 -1.86 -22.18 5.48
C GLN A 84 -3.06 -21.57 6.22
N VAL A 85 -4.08 -21.11 5.49
CA VAL A 85 -5.22 -20.37 6.06
C VAL A 85 -6.42 -21.29 6.28
N MET A 86 -6.85 -22.01 5.24
CA MET A 86 -8.04 -22.86 5.29
C MET A 86 -7.98 -23.96 6.38
N PRO A 87 -6.85 -24.65 6.64
CA PRO A 87 -6.79 -25.68 7.68
C PRO A 87 -6.97 -25.12 9.11
N ASN A 88 -6.62 -23.85 9.32
CA ASN A 88 -6.72 -23.18 10.61
C ASN A 88 -8.07 -22.45 10.80
N PHE A 89 -8.83 -22.27 9.73
CA PHE A 89 -10.09 -21.52 9.69
C PHE A 89 -11.27 -22.26 10.34
N GLU A 90 -11.30 -23.59 10.20
CA GLU A 90 -12.40 -24.46 10.67
C GLU A 90 -12.60 -24.41 12.20
N VAL A 91 -11.57 -24.04 12.96
CA VAL A 91 -11.60 -23.97 14.42
C VAL A 91 -12.35 -22.73 14.93
N LYS A 92 -12.43 -21.64 14.14
CA LYS A 92 -13.01 -20.35 14.57
C LYS A 92 -14.50 -20.17 14.23
N LEU A 93 -15.03 -20.87 13.23
CA LEU A 93 -16.42 -20.70 12.71
C LEU A 93 -17.53 -21.43 13.50
N ARG A 94 -17.26 -21.99 14.68
CA ARG A 94 -18.34 -22.55 15.51
C ARG A 94 -19.08 -21.40 16.22
N PHE A 95 -20.40 -21.33 16.01
CA PHE A 95 -21.38 -20.32 16.48
C PHE A 95 -21.41 -19.07 15.57
N THR A 96 -22.52 -18.72 14.90
CA THR A 96 -23.87 -18.43 15.42
C THR A 96 -24.92 -18.51 14.30
N GLN A 97 -26.14 -19.01 14.59
CA GLN A 97 -27.24 -19.14 13.61
C GLN A 97 -28.10 -17.86 13.50
N GLN A 98 -28.45 -17.38 12.30
CA GLN A 98 -29.72 -17.60 11.57
C GLN A 98 -30.11 -16.47 10.55
N THR A 99 -30.24 -16.86 9.28
CA THR A 99 -31.20 -16.40 8.22
C THR A 99 -30.89 -15.18 7.33
N ASN A 100 -30.17 -15.42 6.21
CA ASN A 100 -30.56 -15.04 4.84
C ASN A 100 -29.68 -15.78 3.80
N GLN A 101 -30.12 -16.98 3.42
CA GLN A 101 -29.30 -18.19 3.28
C GLN A 101 -28.44 -18.36 2.00
N LYS A 102 -28.07 -17.28 1.32
CA LYS A 102 -27.02 -17.33 0.27
C LYS A 102 -26.08 -16.13 0.33
N ILE A 103 -26.63 -14.95 0.61
CA ILE A 103 -25.85 -13.75 0.92
C ILE A 103 -25.21 -13.90 2.31
N ALA A 104 -25.92 -14.46 3.30
CA ALA A 104 -25.33 -14.75 4.61
C ALA A 104 -24.22 -15.81 4.55
N GLU A 105 -24.31 -16.79 3.63
CA GLU A 105 -23.30 -17.85 3.52
C GLU A 105 -21.99 -17.32 2.91
N ILE A 106 -22.09 -16.44 1.91
CA ILE A 106 -20.91 -15.70 1.39
C ILE A 106 -20.43 -14.72 2.46
N ASN A 107 -21.33 -14.04 3.17
CA ASN A 107 -20.95 -13.02 4.14
C ASN A 107 -20.29 -13.57 5.42
N GLU A 108 -20.76 -14.72 5.91
CA GLU A 108 -20.15 -15.44 7.05
C GLU A 108 -18.77 -16.02 6.71
N LEU A 109 -18.43 -16.12 5.43
CA LEU A 109 -17.15 -16.66 4.95
C LEU A 109 -16.17 -15.58 4.53
N ALA A 110 -16.64 -14.63 3.73
CA ALA A 110 -15.84 -13.54 3.19
C ALA A 110 -15.31 -12.66 4.33
N PHE A 111 -16.12 -12.41 5.37
CA PHE A 111 -15.70 -11.55 6.48
C PHE A 111 -14.57 -12.17 7.33
N PRO A 112 -14.68 -13.39 7.89
CA PRO A 112 -13.57 -13.95 8.64
C PRO A 112 -12.37 -14.31 7.73
N MET A 113 -12.57 -14.63 6.45
CA MET A 113 -11.44 -14.83 5.52
C MET A 113 -10.73 -13.50 5.25
N ALA A 114 -11.47 -12.41 5.03
CA ALA A 114 -10.92 -11.06 4.95
C ALA A 114 -10.18 -10.69 6.24
N GLU A 115 -10.72 -11.01 7.42
CA GLU A 115 -10.02 -10.79 8.70
C GLU A 115 -8.73 -11.60 8.85
N GLU A 116 -8.69 -12.85 8.37
CA GLU A 116 -7.45 -13.64 8.43
C GLU A 116 -6.44 -13.20 7.36
N LEU A 117 -6.89 -12.77 6.17
CA LEU A 117 -6.03 -12.15 5.17
C LEU A 117 -5.48 -10.82 5.70
N LEU A 118 -6.32 -9.99 6.31
CA LEU A 118 -5.93 -8.78 7.03
C LEU A 118 -4.88 -9.08 8.08
N LYS A 119 -5.07 -10.12 8.90
CA LYS A 119 -4.05 -10.52 9.87
C LYS A 119 -2.74 -10.90 9.21
N ILE A 120 -2.74 -11.49 8.02
CA ILE A 120 -1.52 -11.86 7.29
C ILE A 120 -0.87 -10.65 6.62
N THR A 121 -1.66 -9.70 6.11
CA THR A 121 -1.16 -8.42 5.59
C THR A 121 -0.59 -7.56 6.71
N ASP A 122 -1.28 -7.50 7.84
CA ASP A 122 -0.84 -6.85 9.08
C ASP A 122 0.34 -7.62 9.72
N TYR A 123 0.45 -8.93 9.52
CA TYR A 123 1.59 -9.73 10.01
C TYR A 123 2.91 -9.31 9.36
N ARG A 124 2.87 -8.77 8.13
CA ARG A 124 4.05 -8.16 7.50
C ARG A 124 4.32 -6.75 8.05
N GLN A 125 3.28 -5.97 8.30
CA GLN A 125 3.39 -4.64 8.93
C GLN A 125 3.53 -4.76 10.45
N THR A 126 4.75 -5.08 10.90
CA THR A 126 5.05 -5.30 12.33
C THR A 126 4.98 -4.04 13.17
N LEU A 127 5.07 -2.86 12.55
CA LEU A 127 5.08 -1.55 13.21
C LEU A 127 3.92 -0.68 12.74
N SER A 128 3.36 0.09 13.66
CA SER A 128 2.42 1.16 13.30
C SER A 128 3.14 2.27 12.50
N PRO A 129 2.42 3.03 11.66
CA PRO A 129 3.05 4.11 10.87
C PRO A 129 3.73 5.18 11.72
N ARG A 130 3.22 5.41 12.94
CA ARG A 130 3.86 6.29 13.93
C ARG A 130 5.20 5.72 14.39
N GLU A 131 5.25 4.43 14.72
CA GLU A 131 6.49 3.75 15.13
C GLU A 131 7.53 3.72 13.98
N VAL A 132 7.09 3.53 12.74
CA VAL A 132 7.94 3.64 11.54
C VAL A 132 8.59 5.03 11.49
N SER A 133 7.79 6.09 11.59
CA SER A 133 8.29 7.47 11.59
C SER A 133 9.26 7.75 12.74
N GLU A 134 8.94 7.28 13.95
CA GLU A 134 9.81 7.42 15.12
C GLU A 134 11.16 6.68 14.94
N GLN A 135 11.15 5.50 14.32
CA GLN A 135 12.38 4.76 13.99
C GLN A 135 13.21 5.44 12.90
N ILE A 136 12.57 5.98 11.85
CA ILE A 136 13.25 6.85 10.88
C ILE A 136 13.90 8.05 11.59
N GLY A 137 13.22 8.58 12.60
CA GLY A 137 13.70 9.62 13.51
C GLY A 137 15.10 9.38 14.06
N GLN A 138 15.49 8.12 14.29
CA GLN A 138 16.81 7.75 14.83
C GLN A 138 17.96 7.99 13.83
N TYR A 139 17.65 8.09 12.55
CA TYR A 139 18.61 8.35 11.47
C TYR A 139 18.63 9.82 11.03
N THR A 140 17.72 10.64 11.57
CA THR A 140 17.64 12.08 11.28
C THR A 140 18.90 12.79 11.76
N GLY A 141 19.37 13.76 10.97
CA GLY A 141 20.60 14.50 11.25
C GLY A 141 21.88 13.90 10.65
N ALA A 142 21.82 12.70 10.08
CA ALA A 142 22.94 12.09 9.34
C ALA A 142 22.64 11.86 7.86
N LEU A 143 21.38 11.52 7.53
CA LEU A 143 20.95 11.23 6.17
C LEU A 143 20.39 12.48 5.49
N PHE A 144 20.68 12.61 4.19
CA PHE A 144 20.20 13.72 3.35
C PHE A 144 19.55 13.21 2.07
N PHE A 145 18.67 14.01 1.52
CA PHE A 145 18.06 13.82 0.21
C PHE A 145 18.75 14.75 -0.80
N ASP A 146 19.23 14.15 -1.88
CA ASP A 146 19.89 14.83 -3.00
C ASP A 146 19.50 14.11 -4.31
N ASP A 147 18.24 14.27 -4.69
CA ASP A 147 17.66 13.67 -5.89
C ASP A 147 16.57 14.59 -6.46
N LEU A 148 15.90 14.16 -7.54
CA LEU A 148 14.82 14.89 -8.21
C LEU A 148 15.25 16.28 -8.72
N GLY A 149 16.53 16.39 -9.11
CA GLY A 149 17.11 17.62 -9.60
C GLY A 149 17.43 18.64 -8.51
N SER A 150 17.43 18.25 -7.23
CA SER A 150 17.86 19.13 -6.15
C SER A 150 19.28 19.63 -6.36
N GLU A 151 19.50 20.93 -6.13
CA GLU A 151 20.83 21.54 -6.16
C GLU A 151 21.58 21.44 -4.84
N ALA A 152 20.91 20.98 -3.78
CA ALA A 152 21.49 20.82 -2.47
C ALA A 152 21.04 19.52 -1.80
N ALA A 153 21.97 18.96 -1.02
CA ALA A 153 21.70 17.90 -0.08
C ALA A 153 21.01 18.46 1.17
N ILE A 154 19.73 18.15 1.36
CA ILE A 154 18.96 18.59 2.52
C ILE A 154 18.69 17.41 3.45
N LEU A 155 18.85 17.59 4.75
CA LEU A 155 18.60 16.52 5.72
C LEU A 155 17.16 16.03 5.64
N ILE A 156 16.97 14.73 5.86
CA ILE A 156 15.62 14.17 5.97
C ILE A 156 15.05 14.41 7.38
N THR A 157 13.74 14.61 7.46
CA THR A 157 12.97 14.66 8.70
C THR A 157 11.90 13.57 8.69
N PRO A 158 11.57 12.96 9.85
CA PRO A 158 10.61 11.88 9.89
C PRO A 158 9.21 12.46 9.65
N PHE A 159 8.40 11.77 8.85
CA PHE A 159 7.07 12.20 8.52
C PHE A 159 6.05 11.18 9.03
N PHE A 160 4.98 11.67 9.66
CA PHE A 160 3.82 10.89 10.05
C PHE A 160 2.58 11.76 9.95
N LEU A 161 1.53 11.21 9.36
CA LEU A 161 0.24 11.87 9.25
C LEU A 161 -0.87 10.89 9.65
N GLU A 162 -1.57 11.24 10.73
CA GLU A 162 -2.74 10.52 11.20
C GLU A 162 -3.95 10.95 10.37
N HIS A 163 -4.15 10.29 9.24
CA HIS A 163 -5.26 10.50 8.33
C HIS A 163 -5.54 9.21 7.59
N SER A 164 -6.78 8.73 7.61
CA SER A 164 -7.13 7.48 6.93
C SER A 164 -7.33 7.76 5.44
N ILE A 165 -6.30 7.47 4.65
CA ILE A 165 -6.33 7.59 3.20
C ILE A 165 -6.42 6.17 2.61
N PRO A 166 -7.51 5.82 1.90
CA PRO A 166 -7.65 4.50 1.30
C PRO A 166 -6.75 4.30 0.07
N ASP A 167 -6.38 5.39 -0.62
CA ASP A 167 -5.53 5.36 -1.82
C ASP A 167 -4.69 6.64 -1.92
N LEU A 168 -3.39 6.49 -2.14
CA LEU A 168 -2.46 7.61 -2.24
C LEU A 168 -2.51 8.17 -3.66
N SER A 169 -3.00 9.39 -3.78
CA SER A 169 -3.12 10.14 -5.02
C SER A 169 -2.68 11.60 -4.79
N PRO A 170 -2.37 12.38 -5.83
CA PRO A 170 -2.05 13.79 -5.67
C PRO A 170 -3.12 14.55 -4.88
N LYS A 171 -4.39 14.27 -5.18
CA LYS A 171 -5.53 14.92 -4.53
C LYS A 171 -5.66 14.50 -3.06
N SER A 172 -5.67 13.19 -2.79
CA SER A 172 -5.85 12.68 -1.42
C SER A 172 -4.69 13.09 -0.51
N PHE A 173 -3.47 13.17 -1.03
CA PHE A 173 -2.31 13.65 -0.28
C PHE A 173 -2.41 15.13 0.10
N VAL A 174 -2.73 16.00 -0.86
CA VAL A 174 -2.90 17.45 -0.63
C VAL A 174 -4.04 17.72 0.36
N GLU A 175 -5.17 17.02 0.20
CA GLU A 175 -6.31 17.11 1.12
C GLU A 175 -5.93 16.64 2.54
N ALA A 176 -5.16 15.56 2.66
CA ALA A 176 -4.72 15.04 3.96
C ALA A 176 -3.78 16.01 4.69
N LEU A 177 -2.95 16.76 3.95
CA LEU A 177 -2.12 17.84 4.49
C LEU A 177 -2.93 19.10 4.86
N GLY A 178 -4.24 19.15 4.54
CA GLY A 178 -5.08 20.32 4.74
C GLY A 178 -4.71 21.48 3.82
N LEU A 179 -4.11 21.19 2.67
CA LEU A 179 -3.69 22.19 1.69
C LEU A 179 -4.77 22.39 0.61
N ASN A 180 -4.77 23.58 0.03
CA ASN A 180 -5.63 23.92 -1.10
C ASN A 180 -4.91 23.59 -2.42
N PRO A 181 -5.44 22.70 -3.28
CA PRO A 181 -4.79 22.32 -4.53
C PRO A 181 -4.67 23.48 -5.55
N ASP A 182 -5.50 24.51 -5.40
CA ASP A 182 -5.45 25.71 -6.27
C ASP A 182 -4.42 26.75 -5.79
N GLU A 183 -3.78 26.52 -4.64
CA GLU A 183 -2.73 27.39 -4.13
C GLU A 183 -1.34 26.81 -4.41
N PRO A 184 -0.31 27.63 -4.64
CA PRO A 184 1.03 27.16 -5.01
C PRO A 184 1.60 26.08 -4.10
N LYS A 185 1.33 26.13 -2.79
CA LYS A 185 1.80 25.13 -1.81
C LYS A 185 1.08 23.79 -1.89
N GLY A 186 -0.13 23.75 -2.45
CA GLY A 186 -0.89 22.52 -2.67
C GLY A 186 -0.78 21.95 -4.09
N ILE A 187 -0.01 22.60 -4.98
CA ILE A 187 0.27 22.06 -6.31
C ILE A 187 1.26 20.91 -6.17
N VAL A 188 0.92 19.76 -6.76
CA VAL A 188 1.81 18.58 -6.84
C VAL A 188 2.58 18.65 -8.16
N SER A 189 3.86 18.99 -8.09
CA SER A 189 4.75 19.03 -9.27
C SER A 189 5.21 17.64 -9.71
N ARG A 190 5.38 16.71 -8.76
CA ARG A 190 5.74 15.31 -9.04
C ARG A 190 4.99 14.37 -8.14
N PHE A 191 4.59 13.24 -8.70
CA PHE A 191 3.95 12.13 -8.02
C PHE A 191 4.36 10.85 -8.75
N GLU A 192 5.33 10.13 -8.22
CA GLU A 192 5.94 8.97 -8.88
C GLU A 192 6.28 7.87 -7.86
N SER A 193 6.39 6.61 -8.32
CA SER A 193 6.82 5.51 -7.45
C SER A 193 8.17 5.83 -6.79
N ALA A 194 8.28 5.54 -5.49
CA ALA A 194 9.49 5.79 -4.74
C ALA A 194 10.60 4.77 -5.04
N ASP A 195 10.33 3.63 -5.69
CA ASP A 195 11.27 2.50 -5.80
C ASP A 195 12.66 2.92 -6.30
N PHE A 196 12.71 3.64 -7.42
CA PHE A 196 13.98 4.06 -8.02
C PHE A 196 14.64 5.21 -7.23
N ILE A 197 13.84 6.03 -6.56
CA ILE A 197 14.31 7.16 -5.77
C ILE A 197 14.91 6.68 -4.45
N LEU A 198 14.31 5.68 -3.81
CA LEU A 198 14.83 5.03 -2.60
C LEU A 198 16.14 4.28 -2.89
N TYR A 199 16.24 3.63 -4.06
CA TYR A 199 17.51 3.08 -4.52
C TYR A 199 18.60 4.17 -4.65
N ARG A 200 18.31 5.28 -5.32
CA ARG A 200 19.26 6.40 -5.46
C ARG A 200 19.56 7.07 -4.12
N PHE A 201 18.60 7.15 -3.21
CA PHE A 201 18.80 7.64 -1.86
C PHE A 201 19.88 6.83 -1.14
N ILE A 202 19.90 5.51 -1.25
CA ILE A 202 20.98 4.68 -0.70
C ILE A 202 22.32 4.99 -1.39
N ASP A 203 22.34 5.02 -2.73
CA ASP A 203 23.55 5.24 -3.54
C ASP A 203 24.20 6.61 -3.35
N LYS A 204 23.44 7.62 -2.90
CA LYS A 204 23.93 8.97 -2.62
C LYS A 204 24.76 9.07 -1.34
N HIS A 205 24.71 8.05 -0.49
CA HIS A 205 25.43 8.02 0.78
C HIS A 205 26.75 7.24 0.65
N ASN A 206 27.76 7.69 1.40
CA ASN A 206 29.06 7.00 1.46
C ASN A 206 28.98 5.69 2.26
N GLU A 207 30.09 4.94 2.34
CA GLU A 207 30.16 3.64 3.03
C GLU A 207 29.71 3.67 4.50
N GLU A 208 29.83 4.81 5.19
CA GLU A 208 29.41 4.97 6.59
C GLU A 208 27.89 5.16 6.72
N LEU A 209 27.29 5.90 5.78
CA LEU A 209 25.88 6.31 5.85
C LEU A 209 24.95 5.43 5.02
N ALA A 210 25.45 4.77 3.97
CA ALA A 210 24.67 3.88 3.12
C ALA A 210 23.96 2.74 3.89
N PRO A 211 24.57 2.11 4.93
CA PRO A 211 23.85 1.13 5.74
C PRO A 211 22.68 1.73 6.52
N LYS A 212 22.78 2.98 6.96
CA LYS A 212 21.69 3.69 7.66
C LYS A 212 20.57 4.06 6.68
N ALA A 213 20.92 4.53 5.49
CA ALA A 213 19.97 4.78 4.42
C ALA A 213 19.21 3.51 4.03
N ARG A 214 19.92 2.38 3.89
CA ARG A 214 19.30 1.08 3.62
C ARG A 214 18.33 0.65 4.72
N ALA A 215 18.71 0.81 5.99
CA ALA A 215 17.83 0.48 7.11
C ALA A 215 16.53 1.29 7.09
N VAL A 216 16.57 2.57 6.68
CA VAL A 216 15.36 3.40 6.49
C VAL A 216 14.50 2.84 5.35
N VAL A 217 15.10 2.48 4.22
CA VAL A 217 14.37 1.92 3.08
C VAL A 217 13.72 0.59 3.43
N GLU A 218 14.46 -0.35 4.02
CA GLU A 218 13.96 -1.67 4.45
C GLU A 218 12.80 -1.50 5.45
N LEU A 219 12.94 -0.59 6.43
CA LEU A 219 11.88 -0.28 7.39
C LEU A 219 10.59 0.21 6.70
N MET A 220 10.72 1.05 5.67
CA MET A 220 9.58 1.56 4.89
C MET A 220 8.96 0.45 4.03
N GLU A 221 9.77 -0.36 3.34
CA GLU A 221 9.31 -1.46 2.48
C GLU A 221 8.60 -2.58 3.27
N GLU A 222 9.05 -2.87 4.49
CA GLU A 222 8.45 -3.90 5.34
C GLU A 222 7.10 -3.46 5.94
N ASN A 223 6.92 -2.17 6.21
CA ASN A 223 5.80 -1.69 7.04
C ASN A 223 4.82 -0.77 6.31
N LEU A 224 5.14 -0.31 5.11
CA LEU A 224 4.32 0.60 4.33
C LEU A 224 4.09 0.05 2.92
N SER A 225 2.89 0.28 2.39
CA SER A 225 2.52 0.01 1.00
C SER A 225 2.49 1.30 0.19
N ASP A 226 2.47 1.16 -1.14
CA ASP A 226 2.31 2.28 -2.08
C ASP A 226 3.33 3.41 -1.89
N LEU A 227 4.60 3.03 -1.68
CA LEU A 227 5.70 3.96 -1.49
C LEU A 227 5.80 4.93 -2.67
N THR A 228 5.60 6.21 -2.38
CA THR A 228 5.47 7.27 -3.38
C THR A 228 6.38 8.45 -3.02
N ALA A 229 7.04 9.00 -4.02
CA ALA A 229 7.74 10.27 -3.94
C ALA A 229 6.85 11.40 -4.46
N ILE A 230 6.68 12.44 -3.66
CA ILE A 230 5.77 13.55 -3.92
C ILE A 230 6.52 14.86 -3.75
N VAL A 231 6.48 15.74 -4.75
CA VAL A 231 7.05 17.10 -4.65
C VAL A 231 5.93 18.12 -4.72
N LEU A 232 5.86 19.00 -3.72
CA LEU A 232 4.90 20.10 -3.65
C LEU A 232 5.53 21.42 -4.11
N GLY A 233 4.70 22.31 -4.65
CA GLY A 233 5.10 23.61 -5.19
C GLY A 233 4.90 23.68 -6.71
N GLU A 234 4.80 24.88 -7.24
CA GLU A 234 4.71 25.13 -8.69
C GLU A 234 6.10 25.18 -9.31
N ASP A 235 6.37 24.31 -10.29
CA ASP A 235 7.59 24.37 -11.10
C ASP A 235 7.56 25.61 -12.03
N TYR A 236 8.67 26.32 -12.17
CA TYR A 236 8.86 27.48 -13.05
C TYR A 236 8.09 28.78 -12.76
N SER A 237 7.60 28.99 -11.54
CA SER A 237 7.11 30.33 -11.14
C SER A 237 8.28 31.23 -10.74
N SER A 238 8.56 32.28 -11.51
CA SER A 238 9.48 33.38 -11.14
C SER A 238 9.08 34.14 -9.85
N VAL A 239 7.94 33.79 -9.25
CA VAL A 239 7.33 34.44 -8.10
C VAL A 239 7.51 33.62 -6.81
N TYR A 240 7.85 32.32 -6.90
CA TYR A 240 7.82 31.42 -5.74
C TYR A 240 9.18 30.80 -5.37
N GLU A 241 9.28 30.48 -4.10
CA GLU A 241 10.47 30.03 -3.37
C GLU A 241 11.14 28.84 -4.06
N SER A 242 12.47 28.88 -4.25
CA SER A 242 13.28 27.79 -4.81
C SER A 242 13.24 26.49 -3.99
N ASN A 243 12.55 26.49 -2.85
CA ASN A 243 12.51 25.38 -1.90
C ASN A 243 11.17 24.66 -2.01
N HIS A 244 11.20 23.43 -2.50
CA HIS A 244 10.01 22.61 -2.72
C HIS A 244 10.00 21.43 -1.73
N PRO A 245 8.98 21.31 -0.87
CA PRO A 245 8.85 20.16 0.03
C PRO A 245 8.78 18.87 -0.79
N VAL A 246 9.56 17.87 -0.38
CA VAL A 246 9.50 16.51 -0.93
C VAL A 246 9.12 15.54 0.16
N TYR A 247 8.26 14.58 -0.17
CA TYR A 247 7.80 13.53 0.71
C TYR A 247 8.11 12.19 0.07
N LEU A 248 8.74 11.29 0.81
CA LEU A 248 8.82 9.87 0.47
C LEU A 248 8.03 9.13 1.52
N VAL A 249 6.81 8.74 1.15
CA VAL A 249 5.81 8.23 2.09
C VAL A 249 5.13 6.99 1.53
N GLY A 250 4.61 6.16 2.41
CA GLY A 250 3.70 5.08 2.07
C GLY A 250 2.52 5.03 3.02
N ILE A 251 1.54 4.22 2.64
CA ILE A 251 0.35 3.93 3.42
C ILE A 251 0.69 2.78 4.38
N GLY A 252 0.51 2.96 5.67
CA GLY A 252 0.56 1.84 6.61
C GLY A 252 -0.81 1.57 7.23
N LEU A 253 -0.81 0.85 8.36
CA LEU A 253 -2.04 0.41 9.04
C LEU A 253 -3.07 1.55 9.20
N ASN A 254 -4.33 1.23 8.91
CA ASN A 254 -5.50 2.12 8.96
C ASN A 254 -5.47 3.30 7.96
N GLY A 255 -4.63 3.23 6.93
CA GLY A 255 -4.55 4.25 5.89
C GLY A 255 -3.70 5.46 6.26
N ASN A 256 -3.00 5.42 7.40
CA ASN A 256 -2.13 6.52 7.83
C ASN A 256 -0.86 6.58 6.99
N LEU A 257 -0.31 7.78 6.82
CA LEU A 257 0.95 7.97 6.09
C LEU A 257 2.15 8.01 7.03
N ALA A 258 3.24 7.39 6.60
CA ALA A 258 4.53 7.52 7.25
C ALA A 258 5.67 7.48 6.22
N GLY A 259 6.84 7.93 6.64
CA GLY A 259 8.05 7.96 5.81
C GLY A 259 8.95 9.09 6.25
N PHE A 260 9.51 9.82 5.29
CA PHE A 260 10.29 11.02 5.59
C PHE A 260 9.95 12.15 4.61
N GLU A 261 10.21 13.37 5.05
CA GLU A 261 10.15 14.57 4.24
C GLU A 261 11.55 15.20 4.12
N SER A 262 11.74 16.02 3.10
CA SER A 262 12.92 16.85 2.92
C SER A 262 12.57 18.06 2.03
N THR A 263 13.56 18.66 1.39
CA THR A 263 13.35 19.76 0.44
C THR A 263 14.22 19.55 -0.79
N VAL A 264 13.63 19.73 -1.96
CA VAL A 264 14.38 19.85 -3.22
C VAL A 264 14.51 21.32 -3.57
N ILE A 265 15.71 21.71 -4.01
CA ILE A 265 15.98 23.10 -4.42
C ILE A 265 16.05 23.17 -5.94
N TRP A 266 15.16 23.94 -6.55
CA TRP A 266 15.11 24.19 -8.00
C TRP A 266 15.35 25.69 -8.28
N THR A 267 16.26 26.00 -9.21
CA THR A 267 16.58 27.40 -9.61
C THR A 267 16.22 27.73 -11.05
#